data_AF-A0A9W6T315-F1
#
_entry.id   AF-A0A9W6T315-F1
#
_cell.length_a   1.000
_cell.length_b   1.000
_cell.length_c   1.000
_cell.angle_alpha   90.00
_cell.angle_beta   90.00
_cell.angle_gamma   90.00
#
_symmetry.space_group_name_H-M   'P 1'
#
loop_
_entity.id
_entity.type
_entity.pdbx_description
1 polymer ?
#
loop_
_entity_poly.entity_id
_entity_poly.type
_entity_poly.pdbx_seq_one_letter_code
_entity_poly.pdbx_strand_id
1 'polypeptide(L)'
;MINPNLSPTDSESNEKETSDNEKSLSMSIDELKEAFDFIEFRTGRVDIDQLLTEELQDTTGTVSIGVCGNPNMVDHVRYAVAERLDACPYRVDYFEELQAW
;
A
#
# COMPACT_ATOMS: atom_id res chain seq x y z
N MET A 1 -39.11 -15.18 -36.91
CA MET A 1 -39.99 -14.56 -35.90
C MET A 1 -39.40 -14.87 -34.53
N ILE A 2 -39.10 -13.84 -33.75
CA ILE A 2 -38.56 -13.92 -32.37
C ILE A 2 -39.75 -14.03 -31.41
N ASN A 3 -39.68 -14.92 -30.42
CA ASN A 3 -40.58 -14.90 -29.27
C ASN A 3 -39.78 -14.43 -28.04
N PRO A 4 -40.07 -13.25 -27.46
CA PRO A 4 -39.34 -12.70 -26.33
C PRO A 4 -40.11 -12.99 -25.04
N ASN A 5 -39.75 -14.06 -24.31
CA ASN A 5 -39.99 -14.21 -22.86
C ASN A 5 -39.63 -15.63 -22.41
N LEU A 6 -38.34 -15.87 -22.19
CA LEU A 6 -37.90 -16.98 -21.34
C LEU A 6 -36.83 -16.45 -20.40
N SER A 7 -37.27 -15.98 -19.23
CA SER A 7 -36.42 -15.73 -18.06
C SER A 7 -36.24 -17.04 -17.29
N PRO A 8 -35.02 -17.53 -17.06
CA PRO A 8 -34.77 -18.57 -16.06
C PRO A 8 -34.43 -17.91 -14.71
N THR A 9 -35.43 -17.95 -13.83
CA THR A 9 -35.43 -18.42 -12.43
C THR A 9 -34.15 -18.27 -11.57
N ASP A 10 -34.34 -17.53 -10.47
CA ASP A 10 -33.77 -17.63 -9.11
C ASP A 10 -32.43 -18.34 -8.92
N SER A 11 -31.46 -17.56 -8.47
CA SER A 11 -30.39 -18.05 -7.58
C SER A 11 -30.42 -17.19 -6.34
N GLU A 12 -31.20 -17.63 -5.35
CA GLU A 12 -31.07 -17.21 -3.95
C GLU A 12 -29.62 -17.47 -3.52
N SER A 13 -28.80 -16.43 -3.52
CA SER A 13 -27.48 -16.44 -2.90
C SER A 13 -27.68 -16.38 -1.40
N ASN A 14 -27.68 -17.56 -0.79
CA ASN A 14 -27.71 -17.81 0.64
C ASN A 14 -26.64 -16.93 1.33
N GLU A 15 -27.08 -15.89 2.04
CA GLU A 15 -26.21 -15.06 2.89
C GLU A 15 -25.66 -15.95 4.00
N LYS A 16 -24.37 -16.27 3.91
CA LYS A 16 -23.66 -16.89 5.02
C LYS A 16 -23.45 -15.80 6.05
N GLU A 17 -24.33 -15.73 7.05
CA GLU A 17 -24.08 -15.00 8.29
C GLU A 17 -22.80 -15.56 8.92
N THR A 18 -21.69 -14.85 8.75
CA THR A 18 -20.50 -15.05 9.56
C THR A 18 -20.84 -14.57 10.96
N SER A 19 -20.94 -15.51 11.91
CA SER A 19 -21.08 -15.18 13.31
C SER A 19 -19.80 -14.46 13.76
N ASP A 20 -19.86 -13.13 13.84
CA ASP A 20 -18.80 -12.27 14.33
C ASP A 20 -18.59 -12.50 15.83
N ASN A 21 -17.89 -13.58 16.16
CA ASN A 21 -17.19 -13.70 17.42
C ASN A 21 -15.79 -13.12 17.23
N GLU A 22 -15.73 -11.85 16.83
CA GLU A 22 -14.49 -11.08 16.76
C GLU A 22 -14.01 -10.82 18.18
N LYS A 23 -13.27 -11.79 18.72
CA LYS A 23 -12.47 -11.57 19.92
C LYS A 23 -11.43 -10.52 19.52
N SER A 24 -11.70 -9.25 19.87
CA SER A 24 -10.77 -8.14 19.71
C SER A 24 -9.41 -8.56 20.23
N LEU A 25 -8.49 -8.86 19.30
CA LEU A 25 -7.09 -9.09 19.59
C LEU A 25 -6.44 -7.71 19.76
N SER A 26 -6.79 -7.03 20.85
CA SER A 26 -6.13 -5.78 21.22
C SER A 26 -4.75 -6.12 21.75
N MET A 27 -3.74 -6.05 20.89
CA MET A 27 -2.34 -6.13 21.26
C MET A 27 -1.87 -4.75 21.75
N SER A 28 -1.11 -4.71 22.83
CA SER A 28 -0.41 -3.49 23.25
C SER A 28 0.71 -3.12 22.28
N ILE A 29 1.15 -1.86 22.28
CA ILE A 29 2.27 -1.41 21.42
C ILE A 29 3.56 -2.18 21.77
N ASP A 30 3.76 -2.53 23.03
CA ASP A 30 4.96 -3.25 23.46
C ASP A 30 4.95 -4.70 22.96
N GLU A 31 3.81 -5.39 23.06
CA GLU A 31 3.64 -6.73 22.47
C GLU A 31 3.81 -6.70 20.93
N LEU A 32 3.36 -5.63 20.26
CA LEU A 32 3.56 -5.46 18.82
C LEU A 32 5.04 -5.30 18.47
N LYS A 33 5.77 -4.49 19.23
CA LYS A 33 7.21 -4.29 19.01
C LYS A 33 8.02 -5.55 19.31
N GLU A 34 7.64 -6.31 20.33
CA GLU A 34 8.28 -7.59 20.65
C GLU A 34 8.02 -8.63 19.55
N ALA A 35 6.80 -8.67 18.99
CA ALA A 35 6.46 -9.57 17.90
C ALA A 35 7.18 -9.25 16.58
N PHE A 36 7.66 -8.02 16.40
CA PHE A 36 8.33 -7.52 15.21
C PHE A 36 9.69 -6.88 15.54
N ASP A 37 10.56 -7.64 16.21
CA ASP A 37 11.88 -7.19 16.68
C ASP A 37 12.86 -6.77 15.56
N PHE A 38 12.60 -7.20 14.33
CA PHE A 38 13.32 -6.81 13.11
C PHE A 38 12.74 -5.57 12.41
N ILE A 39 11.64 -5.00 12.92
CA ILE A 39 11.00 -3.79 12.37
C ILE A 39 11.31 -2.60 13.28
N GLU A 40 11.78 -1.51 12.69
CA GLU A 40 11.94 -0.25 13.40
C GLU A 40 10.62 0.56 13.38
N PHE A 41 10.12 0.92 14.56
CA PHE A 41 8.92 1.75 14.70
C PHE A 41 9.30 3.22 14.92
N ARG A 42 9.04 4.06 13.93
CA ARG A 42 9.27 5.52 13.99
C ARG A 42 7.95 6.26 14.24
N THR A 43 7.96 7.29 15.10
CA THR A 43 6.80 8.14 15.37
C THR A 43 6.94 9.49 14.68
N GLY A 44 5.87 9.98 14.05
CA GLY A 44 5.85 11.29 13.39
C GLY A 44 5.54 11.19 11.89
N ARG A 45 5.84 12.24 11.14
CA ARG A 45 5.81 12.21 9.68
C ARG A 45 7.12 11.62 9.15
N VAL A 46 7.02 10.83 8.09
CA VAL A 46 8.20 10.31 7.38
C VAL A 46 8.96 11.46 6.71
N ASP A 47 10.28 11.44 6.85
CA ASP A 47 11.18 12.27 6.03
C ASP A 47 11.41 11.54 4.69
N ILE A 48 10.63 11.91 3.68
CA ILE A 48 10.65 11.27 2.35
C ILE A 48 12.02 11.44 1.69
N ASP A 49 12.65 12.60 1.85
CA ASP A 49 13.91 12.93 1.21
C ASP A 49 15.06 12.09 1.78
N GLN A 50 15.11 11.96 3.11
CA GLN A 50 16.09 11.11 3.76
C GLN A 50 15.87 9.64 3.38
N LEU A 51 14.63 9.15 3.50
CA LEU A 51 14.29 7.75 3.22
C LEU A 51 14.70 7.35 1.79
N LEU A 52 14.32 8.15 0.78
CA LEU A 52 14.68 7.84 -0.60
C LEU A 52 16.19 7.91 -0.85
N THR A 53 16.91 8.78 -0.14
CA THR A 53 18.36 8.87 -0.28
C THR A 53 19.04 7.62 0.26
N GLU A 54 18.64 7.15 1.45
CA GLU A 54 19.16 5.93 2.07
C GLU A 54 18.87 4.71 1.19
N GLU A 55 17.60 4.51 0.78
CA GLU A 55 17.20 3.36 -0.01
C GLU A 55 17.88 3.29 -1.40
N LEU A 56 18.04 4.43 -2.08
CA LEU A 56 18.68 4.47 -3.40
C LEU A 56 20.22 4.41 -3.34
N GLN A 57 20.83 4.73 -2.19
CA GLN A 57 22.28 4.57 -1.99
C GLN A 57 22.64 3.13 -1.62
N ASP A 58 21.82 2.50 -0.79
CA ASP A 58 22.10 1.17 -0.24
C ASP A 58 21.58 0.02 -1.13
N THR A 59 20.80 0.34 -2.15
CA THR A 59 20.31 -0.68 -3.09
C THR A 59 21.44 -1.36 -3.86
N THR A 60 21.28 -2.66 -4.09
CA THR A 60 22.17 -3.49 -4.90
C THR A 60 21.55 -3.90 -6.23
N GLY A 61 20.41 -3.30 -6.58
CA GLY A 61 19.67 -3.64 -7.80
C GLY A 61 18.57 -2.64 -8.16
N THR A 62 17.73 -3.04 -9.11
CA THR A 62 16.57 -2.25 -9.55
C THR A 62 15.62 -2.03 -8.38
N VAL A 63 15.10 -0.80 -8.25
CA VAL A 63 14.19 -0.39 -7.19
C VAL A 63 12.83 -0.04 -7.81
N SER A 64 11.76 -0.48 -7.16
CA SER A 64 10.39 -0.08 -7.50
C SER A 64 9.80 0.71 -6.34
N ILE A 65 9.28 1.89 -6.62
CA ILE A 65 8.66 2.79 -5.64
C ILE A 65 7.17 2.86 -5.95
N GLY A 66 6.34 2.38 -5.02
CA GLY A 66 4.89 2.45 -5.09
C GLY A 66 4.34 3.40 -4.04
N VAL A 67 3.48 4.34 -4.45
CA VAL A 67 2.84 5.28 -3.52
C VAL A 67 1.33 5.36 -3.71
N CYS A 68 0.61 5.30 -2.59
CA CYS A 68 -0.81 5.58 -2.51
C CYS A 68 -1.07 6.38 -1.23
N GLY A 69 -1.85 7.46 -1.31
CA GLY A 69 -2.13 8.29 -0.14
C GLY A 69 -2.54 9.71 -0.49
N ASN A 70 -2.28 10.63 0.45
CA ASN A 70 -2.64 12.04 0.27
C ASN A 70 -1.92 12.63 -0.95
N PRO A 71 -2.62 13.37 -1.84
CA PRO A 71 -2.02 13.93 -3.05
C PRO A 71 -0.75 14.74 -2.78
N ASN A 72 -0.68 15.52 -1.69
CA ASN A 72 0.52 16.30 -1.37
C ASN A 72 1.71 15.40 -1.02
N MET A 73 1.47 14.27 -0.35
CA MET A 73 2.53 13.30 -0.04
C MET A 73 2.99 12.60 -1.32
N VAL A 74 2.05 12.16 -2.16
CA VAL A 74 2.35 11.53 -3.45
C VAL A 74 3.16 12.48 -4.33
N ASP A 75 2.79 13.76 -4.38
CA ASP A 75 3.52 14.79 -5.12
C ASP A 75 4.93 15.00 -4.57
N HIS A 76 5.10 15.01 -3.25
CA HIS A 76 6.42 15.10 -2.62
C HIS A 76 7.28 13.89 -2.97
N VAL A 77 6.77 12.66 -2.89
CA VAL A 77 7.53 11.46 -3.30
C VAL A 77 7.92 11.54 -4.77
N ARG A 78 6.98 11.90 -5.66
CA ARG A 78 7.26 12.01 -7.10
C ARG A 78 8.39 12.99 -7.39
N TYR A 79 8.36 14.16 -6.76
CA TYR A 79 9.42 15.16 -6.88
C TYR A 79 10.75 14.65 -6.34
N ALA A 80 10.74 14.08 -5.13
CA ALA A 80 11.95 13.59 -4.47
C ALA A 80 12.62 12.43 -5.23
N VAL A 81 11.83 11.55 -5.86
CA VAL A 81 12.33 10.49 -6.75
C VAL A 81 12.95 11.08 -8.01
N ALA A 82 12.28 12.01 -8.67
CA ALA A 82 12.77 12.64 -9.91
C ALA A 82 14.14 13.30 -9.71
N GLU A 83 14.34 14.00 -8.59
CA GLU A 83 15.62 14.65 -8.24
C GLU A 83 16.78 13.66 -8.00
N ARG A 84 16.48 12.36 -7.83
CA ARG A 84 17.46 11.33 -7.45
C ARG A 84 17.67 10.25 -8.51
N LEU A 85 16.95 10.29 -9.64
CA LEU A 85 17.08 9.29 -10.71
C LEU A 85 18.52 9.15 -11.21
N ASP A 86 19.24 10.26 -11.34
CA ASP A 86 20.62 10.28 -11.82
C ASP A 86 21.65 9.78 -10.78
N ALA A 87 21.26 9.71 -9.50
CA ALA A 87 22.14 9.28 -8.41
C ALA A 87 22.12 7.76 -8.19
N CYS A 88 21.08 7.06 -8.65
CA CYS A 88 20.98 5.61 -8.52
C CYS A 88 21.65 4.92 -9.72
N PRO A 89 22.60 3.98 -9.50
CA PRO A 89 23.24 3.26 -10.61
C PRO A 89 22.33 2.21 -11.25
N TYR A 90 21.14 1.96 -10.69
CA TYR A 90 20.18 0.97 -11.17
C TYR A 90 18.88 1.63 -11.65
N ARG A 91 18.06 0.88 -12.38
CA ARG A 91 16.74 1.34 -12.79
C ARG A 91 15.86 1.63 -11.57
N VAL A 92 15.14 2.74 -11.62
CA VAL A 92 14.12 3.12 -10.63
C VAL A 92 12.77 3.20 -11.34
N ASP A 93 11.85 2.32 -10.98
CA ASP A 93 10.48 2.31 -11.49
C ASP A 93 9.57 3.02 -10.46
N TYR A 94 8.74 3.96 -10.91
CA TYR A 94 7.81 4.70 -10.05
C TYR A 94 6.36 4.42 -10.44
N PHE A 95 5.54 4.08 -9.45
CA PHE A 95 4.12 3.80 -9.58
C PHE A 95 3.33 4.61 -8.56
N GLU A 96 2.25 5.24 -8.99
CA GLU A 96 1.33 5.95 -8.11
C GLU A 96 -0.11 5.49 -8.35
N GLU A 97 -0.85 5.30 -7.25
CA GLU A 97 -2.28 5.01 -7.28
C GLU A 97 -3.07 6.14 -6.61
N LEU A 98 -3.97 6.75 -7.38
CA LEU A 98 -4.93 7.72 -6.89
C LEU A 98 -6.14 6.98 -6.29
N GLN A 99 -6.26 7.00 -4.96
CA GLN A 99 -7.51 6.62 -4.31
C GLN A 99 -8.51 7.77 -4.45
N ALA A 100 -9.52 7.59 -5.29
CA ALA A 100 -10.71 8.43 -5.28
C ALA A 100 -11.58 7.99 -4.10
N TRP A 101 -11.86 8.92 -3.19
CA TRP A 101 -12.78 8.73 -2.05
C TRP A 101 -14.16 9.28 -2.40
#